data_AF-A0A1G8NT86-F1
#
_entry.id   AF-A0A1G8NT86-F1
#
_cell.length_a   1.000
_cell.length_b   1.000
_cell.length_c   1.000
_cell.angle_alpha   90.00
_cell.angle_beta   90.00
_cell.angle_gamma   90.00
#
_symmetry.space_group_name_H-M   'P 1'
#
loop_
_entity.id
_entity.type
_entity.pdbx_description
1 polymer ?
#
loop_
_entity_poly.entity_id
_entity_poly.type
_entity_poly.pdbx_seq_one_letter_code
_entity_poly.pdbx_strand_id
1 'polypeptide(L)'
;MNSFVMSTLSTVVGGIALALLFFIIKEKLFPLIEISDHWELTTTTQKTKRNPFKNMKIKYDLILWREDKVIRGTAEKFFEISQTGHKTYYGKNRKRGRIEGYIEKNYFSKDRIIINMTLADFGRESDYLFMLTVKNKNLAQGRFYSMVAEQHGHVELTRKGEA
;
A
#
# COMPACT_ATOMS: atom_id res chain seq x y z
N MET A 1 -6.40 -47.50 32.94
CA MET A 1 -6.25 -47.37 31.46
C MET A 1 -7.30 -46.44 30.84
N ASN A 2 -8.59 -46.62 31.13
CA ASN A 2 -9.66 -45.78 30.55
C ASN A 2 -9.54 -44.27 30.83
N SER A 3 -9.14 -43.88 32.04
CA SER A 3 -8.97 -42.45 32.40
C SER A 3 -7.87 -41.77 31.59
N PHE A 4 -6.76 -42.47 31.32
CA PHE A 4 -5.64 -41.95 30.55
C PHE A 4 -5.98 -41.77 29.07
N VAL A 5 -6.71 -42.73 28.49
CA VAL A 5 -7.16 -42.64 27.09
C VAL A 5 -8.18 -41.50 26.94
N MET A 6 -9.13 -41.37 27.87
CA MET A 6 -10.13 -40.29 27.84
C MET A 6 -9.50 -38.91 28.04
N SER A 7 -8.54 -38.76 28.96
CA SER A 7 -7.85 -37.47 29.15
C SER A 7 -7.05 -37.08 27.92
N THR A 8 -6.33 -38.03 27.33
CA THR A 8 -5.56 -37.82 26.10
C THR A 8 -6.47 -37.41 24.94
N LEU A 9 -7.58 -38.11 24.74
CA LEU A 9 -8.55 -37.80 23.67
C LEU A 9 -9.16 -36.42 23.86
N SER A 10 -9.52 -36.06 25.10
CA SER A 10 -10.05 -34.73 25.43
C SER A 10 -9.03 -33.62 25.09
N THR A 11 -7.76 -33.80 25.44
CA THR A 11 -6.70 -32.84 25.12
C THR A 11 -6.51 -32.69 23.61
N VAL A 12 -6.50 -33.79 22.85
CA VAL A 12 -6.37 -33.76 21.39
C VAL A 12 -7.55 -33.02 20.75
N VAL A 13 -8.79 -33.34 21.17
CA VAL A 13 -10.00 -32.65 20.69
C VAL A 13 -9.96 -31.16 21.03
N GLY A 14 -9.54 -30.80 22.24
CA GLY A 14 -9.37 -29.40 22.64
C GLY A 14 -8.35 -28.66 21.77
N GLY A 15 -7.22 -29.29 21.44
CA GLY A 15 -6.21 -28.73 20.54
C GLY A 15 -6.75 -28.50 19.12
N ILE A 16 -7.50 -29.47 18.57
CA ILE A 16 -8.14 -29.35 17.25
C ILE A 16 -9.17 -28.22 17.25
N ALA A 17 -10.03 -28.15 18.27
CA ALA A 17 -11.05 -27.12 18.38
C ALA A 17 -10.41 -25.71 18.46
N LEU A 18 -9.34 -25.56 19.23
CA LEU A 18 -8.60 -24.30 19.32
C LEU A 18 -7.95 -23.92 17.99
N ALA A 19 -7.34 -24.88 17.29
CA ALA A 19 -6.76 -24.63 15.97
C ALA A 19 -7.82 -24.18 14.94
N LEU A 20 -8.98 -24.82 14.93
CA LEU A 20 -10.12 -24.43 14.09
C LEU A 20 -10.61 -23.02 14.44
N LEU A 21 -10.71 -22.69 15.73
CA LEU A 21 -11.09 -21.36 16.18
C LEU A 21 -10.10 -20.29 15.69
N PHE A 22 -8.79 -20.52 15.82
CA PHE A 22 -7.77 -19.62 15.32
C PHE A 22 -7.85 -19.43 13.80
N PHE A 23 -8.10 -20.50 13.06
CA PHE A 23 -8.25 -20.46 11.61
C PHE A 23 -9.45 -19.62 11.19
N ILE A 24 -10.62 -19.85 11.80
CA ILE A 24 -11.84 -19.08 11.54
C ILE A 24 -11.64 -17.59 11.88
N ILE A 25 -11.02 -17.28 13.02
CA ILE A 25 -10.75 -15.90 13.41
C ILE A 25 -9.82 -15.23 12.40
N LYS A 26 -8.73 -15.89 12.03
CA LYS A 26 -7.73 -15.36 11.09
C LYS A 26 -8.33 -15.11 9.71
N GLU A 27 -9.11 -16.04 9.17
CA GLU A 27 -9.61 -15.93 7.80
C GLU A 27 -10.89 -15.11 7.67
N LYS A 28 -11.83 -15.28 8.62
CA LYS A 28 -13.17 -14.70 8.51
C LYS A 28 -13.32 -13.37 9.24
N LEU A 29 -12.71 -13.23 10.42
CA LEU A 29 -12.83 -11.99 11.21
C LEU A 29 -11.77 -10.96 10.83
N PHE A 30 -10.55 -11.41 10.48
CA PHE A 30 -9.43 -10.52 10.17
C PHE A 30 -8.79 -10.81 8.80
N PRO A 31 -9.59 -10.84 7.71
CA PRO A 31 -9.05 -11.10 6.37
C PRO A 31 -7.98 -10.07 6.01
N LEU A 32 -7.00 -10.49 5.22
CA LEU A 32 -6.00 -9.58 4.67
C LEU A 32 -6.69 -8.65 3.67
N ILE A 33 -6.30 -7.36 3.66
CA ILE A 33 -6.90 -6.40 2.73
C ILE A 33 -6.62 -6.80 1.27
N GLU A 34 -7.66 -6.73 0.44
CA GLU A 34 -7.51 -6.91 -0.99
C GLU A 34 -6.96 -5.62 -1.62
N ILE A 35 -5.73 -5.68 -2.12
CA ILE A 35 -5.03 -4.55 -2.76
C ILE A 35 -4.90 -4.74 -4.26
N SER A 36 -5.17 -5.94 -4.79
CA SER A 36 -4.97 -6.25 -6.20
C SER A 36 -6.05 -5.56 -7.03
N ASP A 37 -5.71 -4.42 -7.63
CA ASP A 37 -6.63 -3.61 -8.45
C ASP A 37 -5.87 -2.44 -9.12
N HIS A 38 -6.63 -1.61 -9.83
CA HIS A 38 -6.25 -0.29 -10.29
C HIS A 38 -6.46 0.78 -9.19
N TRP A 39 -5.42 1.57 -8.93
CA TRP A 39 -5.40 2.60 -7.91
C TRP A 39 -4.89 3.93 -8.44
N GLU A 40 -5.36 5.03 -7.85
CA GLU A 40 -4.76 6.35 -7.97
C GLU A 40 -3.93 6.63 -6.72
N LEU A 41 -2.65 6.95 -6.89
CA LEU A 41 -1.82 7.46 -5.82
C LEU A 41 -1.62 8.96 -6.00
N THR A 42 -2.01 9.74 -5.00
CA THR A 42 -1.87 11.20 -4.99
C THR A 42 -0.91 11.62 -3.88
N THR A 43 0.21 12.26 -4.25
CA THR A 43 1.15 12.85 -3.29
C THR A 43 0.93 14.35 -3.20
N THR A 44 1.01 14.92 -2.00
CA THR A 44 1.02 16.38 -1.77
C THR A 44 2.24 16.75 -0.94
N THR A 45 3.20 17.44 -1.55
CA THR A 45 4.47 17.83 -0.91
C THR A 45 4.23 18.91 0.13
N GLN A 46 4.65 18.65 1.38
CA GLN A 46 4.54 19.59 2.49
C GLN A 46 5.90 20.20 2.86
N LYS A 47 6.97 19.41 2.78
CA LYS A 47 8.35 19.85 3.03
C LYS A 47 9.24 19.40 1.88
N THR A 48 10.21 20.23 1.51
CA THR A 48 11.19 19.97 0.44
C THR A 48 12.40 20.86 0.65
N LYS A 49 13.59 20.41 0.24
CA LYS A 49 14.79 21.26 0.20
C LYS A 49 14.81 22.24 -0.99
N ARG A 50 13.96 22.02 -2.00
CA ARG A 50 13.93 22.84 -3.23
C ARG A 50 12.57 23.47 -3.44
N ASN A 51 12.55 24.80 -3.54
CA ASN A 51 11.33 25.61 -3.68
C ASN A 51 10.37 25.18 -4.81
N PRO A 52 10.82 24.76 -6.01
CA PRO A 52 9.90 24.38 -7.09
C PRO A 52 8.92 23.25 -6.73
N PHE A 53 9.27 22.43 -5.74
CA PHE A 53 8.48 21.28 -5.28
C PHE A 53 7.52 21.62 -4.13
N LYS A 54 7.56 22.84 -3.61
CA LYS A 54 6.73 23.25 -2.46
C LYS A 54 5.25 23.22 -2.88
N ASN A 55 4.41 22.54 -2.09
CA ASN A 55 2.99 22.32 -2.36
C ASN A 55 2.69 21.57 -3.67
N MET A 56 3.70 20.86 -4.22
CA MET A 56 3.51 20.10 -5.45
C MET A 56 2.56 18.92 -5.20
N LYS A 57 1.56 18.77 -6.07
CA LYS A 57 0.66 17.62 -6.10
C LYS A 57 0.98 16.76 -7.32
N ILE A 58 1.18 15.46 -7.14
CA ILE A 58 1.45 14.52 -8.23
C ILE A 58 0.46 13.37 -8.13
N LYS A 59 -0.05 12.92 -9.28
CA LYS A 59 -0.91 11.75 -9.37
C LYS A 59 -0.29 10.68 -10.26
N TYR A 60 -0.45 9.45 -9.81
CA TYR A 60 0.03 8.24 -10.47
C TYR A 60 -1.12 7.25 -10.63
N ASP A 61 -1.19 6.61 -11.78
CA ASP A 61 -2.03 5.43 -12.02
C ASP A 61 -1.22 4.20 -11.63
N LEU A 62 -1.76 3.34 -10.77
CA LEU A 62 -1.09 2.18 -10.22
C LEU A 62 -1.87 0.92 -10.57
N ILE A 63 -1.18 -0.10 -11.08
CA ILE A 63 -1.71 -1.46 -11.16
C ILE A 63 -0.95 -2.25 -10.11
N LEU A 64 -1.66 -2.72 -9.09
CA LEU A 64 -1.10 -3.48 -7.96
C LEU A 64 -1.62 -4.91 -8.00
N TRP A 65 -0.79 -5.85 -7.58
CA TRP A 65 -1.17 -7.21 -7.24
C TRP A 65 -0.38 -7.67 -6.01
N ARG A 66 -0.88 -8.70 -5.33
CA ARG A 66 -0.20 -9.25 -4.15
C ARG A 66 0.06 -10.75 -4.25
N GLU A 67 1.17 -11.14 -3.66
CA GLU A 67 1.54 -12.52 -3.37
C GLU A 67 1.59 -12.63 -1.84
N ASP A 68 0.50 -13.14 -1.24
CA ASP A 68 0.23 -13.06 0.21
C ASP A 68 0.27 -11.60 0.72
N LYS A 69 1.31 -11.25 1.50
CA LYS A 69 1.53 -9.91 2.05
C LYS A 69 2.45 -9.05 1.20
N VAL A 70 3.13 -9.63 0.20
CA VAL A 70 4.05 -8.89 -0.67
C VAL A 70 3.23 -8.19 -1.75
N ILE A 71 3.48 -6.91 -1.94
CA ILE A 71 2.86 -6.09 -2.97
C ILE A 71 3.86 -5.93 -4.12
N ARG A 72 3.38 -6.16 -5.33
CA ARG A 72 4.07 -5.86 -6.58
C ARG A 72 3.18 -4.99 -7.43
N GLY A 73 3.78 -4.21 -8.32
CA GLY A 73 3.00 -3.32 -9.14
C GLY A 73 3.80 -2.57 -10.17
N THR A 74 3.06 -1.81 -10.97
CA THR A 74 3.62 -0.78 -11.84
C THR A 74 2.86 0.52 -11.64
N ALA A 75 3.55 1.64 -11.85
CA ALA A 75 2.98 2.97 -11.74
C ALA A 75 3.22 3.76 -13.01
N GLU A 76 2.32 4.68 -13.33
CA GLU A 76 2.52 5.71 -14.34
C GLU A 76 2.17 7.09 -13.80
N LYS A 77 3.13 8.02 -13.86
CA LYS A 77 2.87 9.43 -13.58
C LYS A 77 2.06 10.02 -14.72
N PHE A 78 0.85 10.51 -14.42
CA PHE A 78 -0.04 11.08 -15.43
C PHE A 78 -0.42 12.54 -15.18
N PHE A 79 -0.18 13.08 -13.98
CA PHE A 79 -0.56 14.46 -13.67
C PHE A 79 0.32 15.06 -12.59
N GLU A 80 0.64 16.35 -12.71
CA GLU A 80 1.28 17.13 -11.67
C GLU A 80 0.77 18.58 -11.63
N ILE A 81 0.77 19.16 -10.43
CA ILE A 81 0.62 20.59 -10.17
C ILE A 81 1.87 21.01 -9.44
N SER A 82 2.58 21.99 -9.99
CA SER A 82 3.78 22.60 -9.42
C SER A 82 3.62 24.13 -9.39
N GLN A 83 4.65 24.84 -8.90
CA GLN A 83 4.63 26.30 -8.92
C GLN A 83 4.56 26.89 -10.35
N THR A 84 5.03 26.15 -11.36
CA THR A 84 5.04 26.61 -12.76
C THR A 84 3.74 26.30 -13.50
N GLY A 85 2.77 25.68 -12.84
CA GLY A 85 1.47 25.31 -13.42
C GLY A 85 1.12 23.84 -13.28
N HIS A 86 0.09 23.42 -14.01
CA HIS A 86 -0.37 22.04 -14.06
C HIS A 86 0.04 21.38 -15.37
N LYS A 87 0.31 20.08 -15.33
CA LYS A 87 0.67 19.30 -16.51
C LYS A 87 0.04 17.92 -16.44
N THR A 88 -0.66 17.57 -17.52
CA THR A 88 -1.21 16.23 -17.73
C THR A 88 -0.39 15.52 -18.79
N TYR A 89 -0.03 14.27 -18.51
CA TYR A 89 0.80 13.43 -19.35
C TYR A 89 -0.05 12.35 -20.02
N TYR A 90 0.08 12.24 -21.35
CA TYR A 90 -0.64 11.27 -22.17
C TYR A 90 0.32 10.37 -22.96
N GLY A 91 -0.06 9.11 -23.13
CA GLY A 91 0.69 8.12 -23.91
C GLY A 91 2.16 8.05 -23.53
N LYS A 92 3.05 8.16 -24.53
CA LYS A 92 4.51 8.08 -24.40
C LYS A 92 5.14 9.07 -23.41
N ASN A 93 4.43 10.14 -23.04
CA ASN A 93 4.93 11.14 -22.11
C ASN A 93 4.71 10.75 -20.64
N ARG A 94 3.89 9.71 -20.38
CA ARG A 94 3.76 9.14 -19.04
C ARG A 94 5.06 8.45 -18.64
N LYS A 95 5.49 8.69 -17.40
CA LYS A 95 6.69 8.05 -16.85
C LYS A 95 6.27 6.82 -16.10
N ARG A 96 6.79 5.65 -16.51
CA ARG A 96 6.50 4.36 -15.89
C ARG A 96 7.51 4.02 -14.80
N GLY A 97 7.02 3.50 -13.69
CA GLY A 97 7.80 3.04 -12.55
C GLY A 97 7.39 1.63 -12.10
N ARG A 98 8.20 1.07 -11.21
CA ARG A 98 7.97 -0.24 -10.58
C ARG A 98 7.59 -0.03 -9.13
N ILE A 99 6.76 -0.93 -8.61
CA ILE A 99 6.31 -0.91 -7.22
C ILE A 99 6.68 -2.23 -6.56
N GLU A 100 7.23 -2.10 -5.37
CA GLU A 100 7.47 -3.18 -4.42
C GLU A 100 7.00 -2.76 -3.04
N GLY A 101 6.44 -3.67 -2.26
CA GLY A 101 5.93 -3.31 -0.95
C GLY A 101 5.44 -4.49 -0.16
N TYR A 102 4.81 -4.21 0.98
CA TYR A 102 4.16 -5.24 1.79
C TYR A 102 3.02 -4.67 2.65
N ILE A 103 2.17 -5.58 3.10
CA ILE A 103 1.07 -5.31 4.03
C ILE A 103 1.48 -5.73 5.44
N GLU A 104 1.46 -4.79 6.38
CA GLU A 104 1.53 -5.07 7.80
C GLU A 104 0.12 -5.30 8.33
N LYS A 105 -0.23 -6.57 8.57
CA LYS A 105 -1.50 -6.95 9.18
C LYS A 105 -1.46 -6.65 10.67
N ASN A 106 -2.42 -5.86 11.15
CA ASN A 106 -2.59 -5.57 12.57
C ASN A 106 -3.94 -6.13 13.06
N TYR A 107 -3.92 -6.91 14.16
CA TYR A 107 -5.14 -7.50 14.72
C TYR A 107 -5.93 -6.52 15.60
N PHE A 108 -5.24 -5.59 16.25
CA PHE A 108 -5.82 -4.63 17.20
C PHE A 108 -5.79 -3.18 16.71
N SER A 109 -5.31 -2.95 15.49
CA SER A 109 -5.24 -1.63 14.88
C SER A 109 -5.42 -1.74 13.36
N LYS A 110 -5.40 -0.60 12.66
CA LYS A 110 -5.58 -0.59 11.21
C LYS A 110 -4.34 -1.18 10.52
N ASP A 111 -4.59 -1.99 9.49
CA ASP A 111 -3.54 -2.50 8.62
C ASP A 111 -2.74 -1.35 7.99
N ARG A 112 -1.45 -1.59 7.77
CA ARG A 112 -0.57 -0.64 7.10
C ARG A 112 -0.06 -1.22 5.79
N ILE A 113 0.19 -0.33 4.83
CA ILE A 113 0.72 -0.68 3.51
C ILE A 113 1.99 0.15 3.35
N ILE A 114 3.10 -0.54 3.09
CA ILE A 114 4.40 0.07 2.82
C ILE A 114 4.71 -0.18 1.36
N ILE A 115 4.90 0.87 0.59
CA ILE A 115 5.22 0.80 -0.85
C ILE A 115 6.51 1.57 -1.09
N ASN A 116 7.49 0.93 -1.72
CA ASN A 116 8.55 1.59 -2.45
C ASN A 116 8.19 1.64 -3.94
N MET A 117 8.26 2.83 -4.52
CA MET A 117 8.10 3.03 -5.95
C MET A 117 9.40 3.59 -6.51
N THR A 118 9.89 2.93 -7.55
CA THR A 118 11.08 3.37 -8.27
C THR A 118 10.65 3.91 -9.64
N LEU A 119 11.02 5.16 -9.92
CA LEU A 119 10.59 5.88 -11.12
C LEU A 119 11.75 6.62 -11.77
N ALA A 120 11.88 6.51 -13.09
CA ALA A 120 12.80 7.30 -13.88
C ALA A 120 12.18 8.68 -14.19
N ASP A 121 12.45 9.66 -13.34
CA ASP A 121 11.98 11.04 -13.47
C ASP A 121 13.11 12.04 -13.16
N PHE A 122 13.02 13.26 -13.67
CA PHE A 122 14.05 14.29 -13.49
C PHE A 122 15.47 13.87 -13.93
N GLY A 123 15.58 13.04 -14.95
CA GLY A 123 16.85 12.62 -15.54
C GLY A 123 17.59 11.51 -14.78
N ARG A 124 16.97 10.91 -13.76
CA ARG A 124 17.53 9.76 -13.03
C ARG A 124 16.44 8.84 -12.50
N GLU A 125 16.85 7.66 -12.07
CA GLU A 125 15.99 6.80 -11.26
C GLU A 125 15.93 7.33 -9.82
N SER A 126 14.74 7.32 -9.23
CA SER A 126 14.51 7.82 -7.88
C SER A 126 13.48 6.96 -7.15
N ASP A 127 13.72 6.77 -5.86
CA ASP A 127 12.81 6.05 -4.98
C ASP A 127 11.85 6.97 -4.22
N TYR A 128 10.66 6.43 -4.00
CA TYR A 128 9.57 7.03 -3.28
C TYR A 128 9.03 6.01 -2.28
N LEU A 129 9.15 6.30 -0.99
CA LEU A 129 8.60 5.48 0.07
C LEU A 129 7.24 6.03 0.49
N PHE A 130 6.22 5.19 0.46
CA PHE A 130 4.87 5.47 0.93
C PHE A 130 4.55 4.60 2.14
N MET A 131 4.13 5.25 3.22
CA MET A 131 3.65 4.60 4.44
C MET A 131 2.19 4.96 4.63
N LEU A 132 1.31 4.00 4.38
CA LEU A 132 -0.14 4.19 4.33
C LEU A 132 -0.81 3.42 5.48
N THR A 133 -1.84 4.01 6.06
CA THR A 133 -2.78 3.31 6.94
C THR A 133 -4.09 3.10 6.18
N VAL A 134 -4.56 1.85 6.15
CA VAL A 134 -5.83 1.49 5.54
C VAL A 134 -6.98 2.17 6.26
N LYS A 135 -7.79 2.94 5.55
CA LYS A 135 -9.00 3.57 6.11
C LYS A 135 -10.24 2.73 5.84
N ASN A 136 -10.36 2.22 4.62
CA ASN A 136 -11.39 1.29 4.18
C ASN A 136 -10.88 0.55 2.91
N LYS A 137 -11.72 -0.32 2.31
CA LYS A 137 -11.37 -1.13 1.13
C LYS A 137 -10.92 -0.35 -0.11
N ASN A 138 -11.27 0.93 -0.19
CA ASN A 138 -11.02 1.78 -1.37
C ASN A 138 -10.10 2.96 -1.06
N LEU A 139 -9.64 3.12 0.19
CA LEU A 139 -8.88 4.28 0.62
C LEU A 139 -7.83 3.91 1.66
N ALA A 140 -6.59 4.26 1.38
CA ALA A 140 -5.50 4.30 2.34
C ALA A 140 -4.82 5.67 2.30
N GLN A 141 -4.32 6.13 3.44
CA GLN A 141 -3.75 7.47 3.57
C GLN A 141 -2.55 7.44 4.50
N GLY A 142 -1.59 8.33 4.28
CA GLY A 142 -0.46 8.44 5.17
C GLY A 142 0.57 9.45 4.73
N ARG A 143 1.84 9.05 4.75
CA ARG A 143 2.97 9.94 4.45
C ARG A 143 3.86 9.34 3.38
N PHE A 144 4.49 10.21 2.61
CA PHE A 144 5.52 9.82 1.67
C PHE A 144 6.84 10.51 1.94
N TYR A 145 7.91 9.86 1.49
CA TYR A 145 9.25 10.38 1.39
C TYR A 145 9.77 10.13 -0.02
N SER A 146 10.47 11.10 -0.61
CA SER A 146 11.16 10.92 -1.89
C SER A 146 12.60 11.39 -1.81
N MET A 147 13.48 10.65 -2.47
CA MET A 147 14.85 11.09 -2.71
C MET A 147 14.93 12.22 -3.74
N VAL A 148 13.86 12.52 -4.48
CA VAL A 148 13.79 13.71 -5.34
C VAL A 148 13.62 14.92 -4.44
N ALA A 149 14.64 15.79 -4.43
CA ALA A 149 14.65 17.05 -3.68
C ALA A 149 14.36 16.93 -2.16
N GLU A 150 14.50 15.72 -1.60
CA GLU A 150 14.17 15.40 -0.21
C GLU A 150 12.75 15.86 0.16
N GLN A 151 11.77 15.39 -0.61
CA GLN A 151 10.37 15.71 -0.40
C GLN A 151 9.76 14.85 0.70
N HIS A 152 8.93 15.49 1.52
CA HIS A 152 8.07 14.82 2.49
C HIS A 152 6.66 15.39 2.39
N GLY A 153 5.65 14.55 2.59
CA GLY A 153 4.30 15.06 2.65
C GLY A 153 3.24 14.00 2.85
N HIS A 154 2.04 14.34 2.40
CA HIS A 154 0.87 13.48 2.51
C HIS A 154 0.69 12.65 1.25
N VAL A 155 0.22 11.41 1.42
CA VAL A 155 -0.16 10.53 0.31
C VAL A 155 -1.53 9.94 0.55
N GLU A 156 -2.31 9.85 -0.51
CA GLU A 156 -3.59 9.17 -0.59
C GLU A 156 -3.53 8.11 -1.68
N LEU A 157 -4.04 6.93 -1.38
CA LEU A 157 -4.17 5.81 -2.30
C LEU A 157 -5.65 5.45 -2.39
N THR A 158 -6.25 5.67 -3.55
CA THR A 158 -7.69 5.53 -3.78
C THR A 158 -7.95 4.51 -4.89
N ARG A 159 -8.83 3.54 -4.66
CA ARG A 159 -9.17 2.55 -5.68
C ARG A 159 -9.91 3.24 -6.82
N LYS A 160 -9.44 3.05 -8.05
CA LYS A 160 -10.20 3.51 -9.23
C LYS A 160 -11.26 2.45 -9.53
N GLY A 161 -12.52 2.80 -9.28
CA GLY A 161 -13.62 1.99 -9.79
C GLY A 161 -13.66 2.06 -11.31
N GLU A 162 -14.14 1.00 -11.94
CA GLU A 162 -14.72 1.10 -13.28
C GLU A 162 -15.91 2.06 -13.18
N ALA A 163 -15.85 3.16 -13.93
CA ALA A 163 -16.94 4.12 -14.04
C ALA A 163 -18.03 3.57 -14.96
#